data_AF-A0A3R7M8X3-F1
#
_entry.id   AF-A0A3R7M8X3-F1
#
_cell.length_a   1.000
_cell.length_b   1.000
_cell.length_c   1.000
_cell.angle_alpha   90.00
_cell.angle_beta   90.00
_cell.angle_gamma   90.00
#
_symmetry.space_group_name_H-M   'P 1'
#
loop_
_entity.id
_entity.type
_entity.pdbx_description
1 polymer ?
#
loop_
_entity_poly.entity_id
_entity_poly.type
_entity_poly.pdbx_seq_one_letter_code
_entity_poly.pdbx_strand_id
1 'polypeptide(L)'
;MPAEAYEYWVSLATRVVKALLRALKYFLHNDQQQEMGLRILCLLAAAPFKVFTAAVAPLLSGTLLELLTEPQYLPHVLGHSLLGMLLNALCTMATACGHPLVQQQTRKALSTIVKQERYSILQDGENVVHALVICALALPGEREVAVRAGVHSSEPVQDEPLESLGDNLTIICRRLVAIHVLGGTTNEDAEWHRGWIASLRGLCALVVLSRQYRDRSEALLCLQRCLLDSDIEQLPVTAISMLYEDIVFPLTEQICAPSPTVASTPSESGRTPDDVAVNPTLPHTFVTSLLSSFAPQPTTKSGIGGLAGPSNSTKERNQQVAIDLKCRVVGLLPKVFLHYVKSLGETPEVLQELWQRILGTLYALYTTPTQNASNTMPSDAQDTKWMGRGGGVTEDEVVLREAIQETVKNMIYVLAATLSEPACEKAMQQTPYFWTSTKNLLRTFDFAEPLLAYIDTLDH
;
A
#
# COMPACT_ATOMS: atom_id res chain seq x y z
N MET A 1 -18.04 14.87 -33.85
CA MET A 1 -18.66 13.84 -34.72
C MET A 1 -20.15 13.86 -34.43
N PRO A 2 -21.04 13.85 -35.43
CA PRO A 2 -22.48 13.73 -35.17
C PRO A 2 -22.79 12.41 -34.45
N ALA A 3 -23.81 12.39 -33.58
CA ALA A 3 -24.08 11.28 -32.66
C ALA A 3 -24.30 9.94 -33.38
N GLU A 4 -25.03 9.95 -34.48
CA GLU A 4 -25.32 8.76 -35.31
C GLU A 4 -24.04 8.17 -35.94
N ALA A 5 -23.11 9.03 -36.38
CA ALA A 5 -21.84 8.58 -36.96
C ALA A 5 -20.91 8.00 -35.87
N TYR A 6 -21.00 8.50 -34.64
CA TYR A 6 -20.28 7.94 -33.50
C TYR A 6 -20.83 6.56 -33.11
N GLU A 7 -22.16 6.40 -33.02
CA GLU A 7 -22.80 5.10 -32.73
C GLU A 7 -22.48 4.06 -33.79
N TYR A 8 -22.52 4.43 -35.07
CA TYR A 8 -22.13 3.55 -36.16
C TYR A 8 -20.66 3.12 -36.05
N TRP A 9 -19.76 4.05 -35.72
CA TRP A 9 -18.35 3.76 -35.51
C TRP A 9 -18.11 2.80 -34.32
N VAL A 10 -18.78 3.02 -33.18
CA VAL A 10 -18.69 2.12 -32.02
C VAL A 10 -19.18 0.72 -32.38
N SER A 11 -20.28 0.61 -33.13
CA SER A 11 -20.83 -0.67 -33.59
C SER A 11 -19.85 -1.42 -34.50
N LEU A 12 -19.23 -0.74 -35.46
CA LEU A 12 -18.22 -1.32 -36.34
C LEU A 12 -16.98 -1.78 -35.55
N ALA A 13 -16.46 -0.93 -34.67
CA ALA A 13 -15.32 -1.24 -33.81
C ALA A 13 -15.61 -2.47 -32.93
N THR A 14 -16.80 -2.53 -32.33
CA THR A 14 -17.25 -3.67 -31.50
C THR A 14 -17.23 -4.98 -32.28
N ARG A 15 -17.66 -4.97 -33.56
CA ARG A 15 -17.63 -6.18 -34.41
C ARG A 15 -16.20 -6.66 -34.68
N VAL A 16 -15.30 -5.73 -34.99
CA VAL A 16 -13.88 -6.03 -35.22
C VAL A 16 -13.24 -6.60 -33.95
N VAL A 17 -13.46 -5.95 -32.80
CA VAL A 17 -12.96 -6.42 -31.51
C VAL A 17 -13.50 -7.82 -31.18
N LYS A 18 -14.80 -8.09 -31.38
CA LYS A 18 -15.36 -9.44 -31.19
C LYS A 18 -14.69 -10.49 -32.07
N ALA A 19 -14.39 -10.16 -33.34
CA ALA A 19 -13.69 -11.08 -34.23
C ALA A 19 -12.26 -11.35 -33.74
N LEU A 20 -11.54 -10.31 -33.32
CA LEU A 20 -10.19 -10.43 -32.75
C LEU A 20 -10.19 -11.24 -31.45
N LEU A 21 -11.17 -11.06 -30.58
CA LEU A 21 -11.28 -11.81 -29.32
C LEU A 21 -11.60 -13.29 -29.55
N ARG A 22 -12.40 -13.62 -30.58
CA ARG A 22 -12.59 -15.03 -30.99
C ARG A 22 -11.30 -15.65 -31.51
N ALA A 23 -10.54 -14.91 -32.31
CA ALA A 23 -9.23 -15.35 -32.79
C ALA A 23 -8.24 -15.51 -31.62
N LEU A 24 -8.25 -14.59 -30.65
CA LEU A 24 -7.46 -14.65 -29.43
C LEU A 24 -7.72 -15.95 -28.67
N LYS A 25 -8.99 -16.27 -28.38
CA LYS A 25 -9.37 -17.53 -27.70
C LYS A 25 -8.87 -18.76 -28.45
N TYR A 26 -9.05 -18.78 -29.78
CA TYR A 26 -8.59 -19.88 -30.62
C TYR A 26 -7.07 -20.06 -30.60
N PHE A 27 -6.31 -18.97 -30.73
CA PHE A 27 -4.85 -19.02 -30.75
C PHE A 27 -4.24 -19.31 -29.39
N LEU A 28 -4.83 -18.85 -28.29
CA LEU A 28 -4.34 -19.16 -26.94
C LEU A 28 -4.58 -20.61 -26.53
N HIS A 29 -5.59 -21.27 -27.10
CA HIS A 29 -5.84 -22.69 -26.87
C HIS A 29 -4.84 -23.60 -27.61
N ASN A 30 -4.16 -23.09 -28.64
CA ASN A 30 -3.20 -23.86 -29.44
C ASN A 30 -1.77 -23.37 -29.18
N ASP A 31 -0.97 -24.16 -28.46
CA ASP A 31 0.40 -23.82 -28.07
C ASP A 31 1.27 -23.37 -29.26
N GLN A 32 1.09 -23.95 -30.44
CA GLN A 32 1.86 -23.59 -31.65
C GLN A 32 1.51 -22.19 -32.20
N GLN A 33 0.35 -21.65 -31.85
CA GLN A 33 -0.16 -20.37 -32.32
C GLN A 33 -0.28 -19.33 -31.21
N GLN A 34 0.17 -19.67 -29.99
CA GLN A 34 0.06 -18.82 -28.81
C GLN A 34 0.68 -17.43 -29.03
N GLU A 35 1.78 -17.34 -29.76
CA GLU A 35 2.44 -16.07 -30.11
C GLU A 35 1.49 -15.12 -30.89
N MET A 36 0.67 -15.65 -31.79
CA MET A 36 -0.32 -14.85 -32.52
C MET A 36 -1.44 -14.36 -31.59
N GLY A 37 -1.84 -15.19 -30.62
CA GLY A 37 -2.73 -14.77 -29.54
C GLY A 37 -2.15 -13.60 -28.74
N LEU A 38 -0.88 -13.70 -28.33
CA LEU A 38 -0.18 -12.63 -27.61
C LEU A 38 -0.13 -11.33 -28.42
N ARG A 39 0.18 -11.41 -29.73
CA ARG A 39 0.19 -10.23 -30.61
C ARG A 39 -1.18 -9.56 -30.73
N ILE A 40 -2.26 -10.34 -30.78
CA ILE A 40 -3.63 -9.79 -30.76
C ILE A 40 -3.90 -9.09 -29.42
N LEU A 41 -3.51 -9.69 -28.30
CA LEU A 41 -3.66 -9.07 -26.98
C LEU A 41 -2.87 -7.76 -26.87
N CYS A 42 -1.61 -7.73 -27.35
CA CYS A 42 -0.81 -6.50 -27.46
C CYS A 42 -1.55 -5.42 -28.25
N LEU A 43 -2.07 -5.79 -29.43
CA LEU A 43 -2.75 -4.86 -30.34
C LEU A 43 -3.99 -4.26 -29.67
N LEU A 44 -4.78 -5.08 -28.97
CA LEU A 44 -5.98 -4.63 -28.26
C LEU A 44 -5.62 -3.72 -27.08
N ALA A 45 -4.60 -4.06 -26.30
CA ALA A 45 -4.12 -3.24 -25.17
C ALA A 45 -3.51 -1.91 -25.63
N ALA A 46 -2.90 -1.87 -26.82
CA ALA A 46 -2.30 -0.67 -27.41
C ALA A 46 -3.29 0.19 -28.22
N ALA A 47 -4.59 -0.14 -28.21
CA ALA A 47 -5.59 0.64 -28.93
C ALA A 47 -5.66 2.10 -28.44
N PRO A 48 -5.94 3.08 -29.31
CA PRO A 48 -6.04 4.48 -28.88
C PRO A 48 -7.11 4.64 -27.80
N PHE A 49 -6.85 5.50 -26.81
CA PHE A 49 -7.67 5.64 -25.59
C PHE A 49 -9.18 5.61 -25.84
N LYS A 50 -9.69 6.40 -26.80
CA LYS A 50 -11.13 6.47 -27.12
C LYS A 50 -11.69 5.15 -27.67
N VAL A 51 -10.91 4.42 -28.47
CA VAL A 51 -11.29 3.10 -29.00
C VAL A 51 -11.22 2.06 -27.89
N PHE A 52 -10.17 2.16 -27.08
CA PHE A 52 -9.93 1.26 -25.98
C PHE A 52 -11.09 1.30 -24.98
N THR A 53 -11.44 2.48 -24.48
CA THR A 53 -12.50 2.62 -23.47
C THR A 53 -13.89 2.34 -24.02
N ALA A 54 -14.20 2.75 -25.26
CA ALA A 54 -15.55 2.62 -25.81
C ALA A 54 -15.88 1.22 -26.35
N ALA A 55 -14.90 0.47 -26.88
CA ALA A 55 -15.17 -0.78 -27.59
C ALA A 55 -14.28 -1.96 -27.17
N VAL A 56 -13.02 -1.72 -26.79
CA VAL A 56 -12.08 -2.81 -26.47
C VAL A 56 -12.24 -3.28 -25.04
N ALA A 57 -12.08 -2.40 -24.05
CA ALA A 57 -12.03 -2.74 -22.63
C ALA A 57 -13.27 -3.51 -22.15
N PRO A 58 -14.53 -3.12 -22.48
CA PRO A 58 -15.73 -3.87 -22.07
C PRO A 58 -15.77 -5.32 -22.56
N LEU A 59 -15.25 -5.59 -23.76
CA LEU A 59 -15.24 -6.93 -24.34
C LEU A 59 -14.02 -7.73 -23.91
N LEU A 60 -12.87 -7.07 -23.81
CA LEU A 60 -11.61 -7.67 -23.40
C LEU A 60 -11.67 -8.10 -21.93
N SER A 61 -12.22 -7.30 -21.02
CA SER A 61 -12.33 -7.65 -19.61
C SER A 61 -13.14 -8.91 -19.37
N GLY A 62 -14.27 -9.06 -20.06
CA GLY A 62 -15.08 -10.28 -20.01
C GLY A 62 -14.35 -11.48 -20.61
N THR A 63 -13.68 -11.28 -21.74
CA THR A 63 -12.93 -12.36 -22.41
C THR A 63 -11.74 -12.85 -21.58
N LEU A 64 -10.98 -11.94 -20.97
CA LEU A 64 -9.84 -12.32 -20.11
C LEU A 64 -10.31 -13.03 -18.84
N LEU A 65 -11.42 -12.59 -18.23
CA LEU A 65 -12.01 -13.29 -17.11
C LEU A 65 -12.40 -14.72 -17.51
N GLU A 66 -13.12 -14.89 -18.62
CA GLU A 66 -13.53 -16.20 -19.14
C GLU A 66 -12.32 -17.13 -19.38
N LEU A 67 -11.27 -16.62 -20.04
CA LEU A 67 -10.03 -17.34 -20.32
C LEU A 67 -9.33 -17.84 -19.03
N LEU A 68 -9.39 -17.04 -17.96
CA LEU A 68 -8.75 -17.38 -16.69
C LEU A 68 -9.60 -18.30 -15.82
N THR A 69 -10.93 -18.21 -15.92
CA THR A 69 -11.85 -19.05 -15.16
C THR A 69 -12.06 -20.43 -15.78
N GLU A 70 -12.07 -20.52 -17.11
CA GLU A 70 -12.37 -21.78 -17.79
C GLU A 70 -11.08 -22.57 -18.04
N PRO A 71 -10.95 -23.80 -17.48
CA PRO A 71 -9.71 -24.57 -17.54
C PRO A 71 -9.36 -25.06 -18.95
N GLN A 72 -10.28 -24.97 -19.90
CA GLN A 72 -10.11 -25.44 -21.27
C GLN A 72 -9.25 -24.50 -22.14
N TYR A 73 -9.14 -23.22 -21.80
CA TYR A 73 -8.48 -22.25 -22.68
C TYR A 73 -7.01 -22.02 -22.37
N LEU A 74 -6.61 -22.16 -21.11
CA LEU A 74 -5.26 -21.87 -20.66
C LEU A 74 -4.72 -23.01 -19.78
N PRO A 75 -3.41 -23.28 -19.84
CA PRO A 75 -2.79 -24.24 -18.94
C PRO A 75 -2.99 -23.83 -17.48
N HIS A 76 -2.82 -24.79 -16.56
CA HIS A 76 -2.97 -24.51 -15.14
C HIS A 76 -1.96 -23.46 -14.67
N VAL A 77 -0.68 -23.61 -15.03
CA VAL A 77 0.36 -22.60 -14.78
C VAL A 77 0.68 -21.87 -16.08
N LEU A 78 0.57 -20.55 -16.08
CA LEU A 78 0.83 -19.71 -17.23
C LEU A 78 2.35 -19.51 -17.40
N GLY A 79 2.85 -19.61 -18.63
CA GLY A 79 4.23 -19.24 -18.93
C GLY A 79 4.48 -17.74 -18.72
N HIS A 80 5.70 -17.39 -18.29
CA HIS A 80 6.11 -16.02 -17.96
C HIS A 80 5.69 -14.97 -18.99
N SER A 81 5.90 -15.23 -20.29
CA SER A 81 5.55 -14.31 -21.38
C SER A 81 4.04 -14.06 -21.50
N LEU A 82 3.23 -15.12 -21.41
CA LEU A 82 1.77 -15.02 -21.45
C LEU A 82 1.24 -14.29 -20.22
N LEU A 83 1.74 -14.64 -19.03
CA LEU A 83 1.34 -13.99 -17.79
C LEU A 83 1.67 -12.49 -17.83
N GLY A 84 2.89 -12.11 -18.21
CA GLY A 84 3.29 -10.70 -18.31
C GLY A 84 2.38 -9.90 -19.23
N MET A 85 2.01 -10.47 -20.38
CA MET A 85 1.09 -9.84 -21.33
C MET A 85 -0.34 -9.70 -20.80
N LEU A 86 -0.85 -10.73 -20.11
CA LEU A 86 -2.16 -10.69 -19.46
C LEU A 86 -2.20 -9.66 -18.34
N LEU A 87 -1.19 -9.63 -17.47
CA LEU A 87 -1.08 -8.65 -16.39
C LEU A 87 -1.02 -7.23 -16.95
N ASN A 88 -0.23 -6.99 -18.00
CA ASN A 88 -0.17 -5.68 -18.65
C ASN A 88 -1.53 -5.25 -19.23
N ALA A 89 -2.26 -6.16 -19.88
CA ALA A 89 -3.60 -5.87 -20.40
C ALA A 89 -4.60 -5.55 -19.27
N LEU A 90 -4.56 -6.31 -18.16
CA LEU A 90 -5.38 -6.07 -16.97
C LEU A 90 -5.07 -4.71 -16.32
N CYS A 91 -3.79 -4.37 -16.15
CA CYS A 91 -3.36 -3.06 -15.66
C CYS A 91 -3.79 -1.92 -16.57
N THR A 92 -3.71 -2.11 -17.90
CA THR A 92 -4.17 -1.12 -18.87
C THR A 92 -5.67 -0.91 -18.78
N MET A 93 -6.47 -1.98 -18.63
CA MET A 93 -7.92 -1.86 -18.41
C MET A 93 -8.25 -1.12 -17.12
N ALA A 94 -7.58 -1.48 -16.01
CA ALA A 94 -7.79 -0.84 -14.72
C ALA A 94 -7.47 0.66 -14.76
N THR A 95 -6.37 1.04 -15.41
CA THR A 95 -5.92 2.45 -15.42
C THR A 95 -6.60 3.31 -16.48
N ALA A 96 -6.97 2.76 -17.63
CA ALA A 96 -7.52 3.53 -18.74
C ALA A 96 -9.05 3.57 -18.78
N CYS A 97 -9.77 2.57 -18.22
CA CYS A 97 -11.23 2.49 -18.31
C CYS A 97 -11.89 2.49 -16.92
N GLY A 98 -12.57 3.58 -16.56
CA GLY A 98 -13.27 3.71 -15.27
C GLY A 98 -14.61 2.98 -15.17
N HIS A 99 -15.04 2.24 -16.19
CA HIS A 99 -16.36 1.62 -16.22
C HIS A 99 -16.49 0.54 -15.13
N PRO A 100 -17.52 0.57 -14.25
CA PRO A 100 -17.63 -0.32 -13.09
C PRO A 100 -17.55 -1.82 -13.43
N LEU A 101 -18.21 -2.24 -14.51
CA LEU A 101 -18.18 -3.64 -14.96
C LEU A 101 -16.78 -4.08 -15.40
N VAL A 102 -16.03 -3.21 -16.10
CA VAL A 102 -14.67 -3.50 -16.55
C VAL A 102 -13.75 -3.64 -15.34
N GLN A 103 -13.89 -2.74 -14.37
CA GLN A 103 -13.13 -2.78 -13.11
C GLN A 103 -13.44 -4.05 -12.31
N GLN A 104 -14.71 -4.42 -12.17
CA GLN A 104 -15.12 -5.64 -11.48
C GLN A 104 -14.56 -6.89 -12.15
N GLN A 105 -14.68 -7.00 -13.48
CA GLN A 105 -14.15 -8.15 -14.23
C GLN A 105 -12.62 -8.22 -14.17
N THR A 106 -11.94 -7.08 -14.26
CA THR A 106 -10.47 -6.99 -14.15
C THR A 106 -9.99 -7.43 -12.76
N ARG A 107 -10.67 -6.98 -11.69
CA ARG A 107 -10.36 -7.39 -10.31
C ARG A 107 -10.60 -8.89 -10.10
N LYS A 108 -11.72 -9.42 -10.60
CA LYS A 108 -12.01 -10.86 -10.56
C LYS A 108 -10.96 -11.67 -11.30
N ALA A 109 -10.57 -11.25 -12.50
CA ALA A 109 -9.54 -11.92 -13.29
C ALA A 109 -8.20 -11.99 -12.55
N LEU A 110 -7.76 -10.89 -11.93
CA LEU A 110 -6.56 -10.89 -11.08
C LEU A 110 -6.71 -11.78 -9.85
N SER A 111 -7.86 -11.72 -9.19
CA SER A 111 -8.17 -12.59 -8.05
C SER A 111 -8.13 -14.07 -8.45
N THR A 112 -8.61 -14.42 -9.64
CA THR A 112 -8.52 -15.79 -10.19
C THR A 112 -7.08 -16.22 -10.41
N ILE A 113 -6.21 -15.37 -10.97
CA ILE A 113 -4.78 -15.68 -11.14
C ILE A 113 -4.15 -16.03 -9.79
N VAL A 114 -4.46 -15.25 -8.75
CA VAL A 114 -3.95 -15.49 -7.39
C VAL A 114 -4.56 -16.73 -6.77
N LYS A 115 -5.88 -16.77 -6.58
CA LYS A 115 -6.56 -17.85 -5.86
C LYS A 115 -6.35 -19.22 -6.50
N GLN A 116 -6.31 -19.30 -7.83
CA GLN A 116 -6.10 -20.56 -8.56
C GLN A 116 -4.63 -20.88 -8.87
N GLU A 117 -3.67 -20.12 -8.35
CA GLU A 117 -2.22 -20.42 -8.46
C GLU A 117 -1.75 -20.53 -9.92
N ARG A 118 -2.26 -19.65 -10.79
CA ARG A 118 -2.01 -19.69 -12.23
C ARG A 118 -0.60 -19.24 -12.64
N TYR A 119 0.36 -19.14 -11.72
CA TYR A 119 1.70 -18.60 -11.95
C TYR A 119 2.72 -19.20 -10.98
N SER A 120 4.01 -19.11 -11.33
CA SER A 120 5.11 -19.46 -10.43
C SER A 120 5.33 -18.33 -9.42
N ILE A 121 5.09 -18.59 -8.14
CA ILE A 121 5.16 -17.54 -7.11
C ILE A 121 6.57 -16.98 -6.90
N LEU A 122 7.61 -17.79 -7.07
CA LEU A 122 9.01 -17.35 -6.93
C LEU A 122 9.48 -16.54 -8.16
N GLN A 123 9.08 -16.95 -9.36
CA GLN A 123 9.52 -16.30 -10.60
C GLN A 123 8.67 -15.07 -10.97
N ASP A 124 7.36 -15.15 -10.78
CA ASP A 124 6.39 -14.18 -11.27
C ASP A 124 5.66 -13.42 -10.16
N GLY A 125 5.89 -13.76 -8.89
CA GLY A 125 5.19 -13.18 -7.74
C GLY A 125 5.27 -11.65 -7.70
N GLU A 126 6.43 -11.07 -7.96
CA GLU A 126 6.60 -9.62 -7.99
C GLU A 126 5.76 -8.94 -9.08
N ASN A 127 5.67 -9.54 -10.27
CA ASN A 127 4.87 -9.02 -11.38
C ASN A 127 3.38 -9.04 -11.03
N VAL A 128 2.92 -10.12 -10.39
CA VAL A 128 1.53 -10.25 -9.93
C VAL A 128 1.23 -9.24 -8.83
N VAL A 129 2.12 -9.08 -7.83
CA VAL A 129 2.00 -8.08 -6.77
C VAL A 129 1.91 -6.66 -7.36
N HIS A 130 2.79 -6.32 -8.29
CA HIS A 130 2.78 -5.00 -8.94
C HIS A 130 1.47 -4.75 -9.70
N ALA A 131 0.94 -5.76 -10.40
CA ALA A 131 -0.34 -5.66 -11.09
C ALA A 131 -1.52 -5.46 -10.11
N LEU A 132 -1.53 -6.19 -8.98
CA LEU A 132 -2.54 -6.02 -7.92
C LEU A 132 -2.51 -4.59 -7.36
N VAL A 133 -1.33 -4.04 -7.09
CA VAL A 133 -1.17 -2.68 -6.55
C VAL A 133 -1.65 -1.64 -7.57
N ILE A 134 -1.24 -1.74 -8.85
CA ILE A 134 -1.71 -0.83 -9.91
C ILE A 134 -3.24 -0.86 -10.00
N CYS A 135 -3.84 -2.05 -10.04
CA CYS A 135 -5.29 -2.17 -10.20
C CYS A 135 -6.06 -1.73 -8.95
N ALA A 136 -5.48 -1.84 -7.76
CA ALA A 136 -6.08 -1.34 -6.52
C ALA A 136 -6.06 0.19 -6.45
N LEU A 137 -4.95 0.82 -6.88
CA LEU A 137 -4.77 2.27 -6.87
C LEU A 137 -5.39 2.98 -8.08
N ALA A 138 -5.82 2.23 -9.09
CA ALA A 138 -6.48 2.76 -10.27
C ALA A 138 -7.75 3.53 -9.90
N LEU A 139 -7.90 4.72 -10.46
CA LEU A 139 -8.98 5.64 -10.11
C LEU A 139 -10.29 5.21 -10.78
N PRO A 140 -11.41 5.17 -10.04
CA PRO A 140 -12.72 5.27 -10.67
C PRO A 140 -12.74 6.62 -11.41
N GLY A 141 -12.88 6.59 -12.73
CA GLY A 141 -12.81 7.79 -13.53
C GLY A 141 -13.94 8.77 -13.17
N GLU A 142 -13.63 9.88 -12.50
CA GLU A 142 -14.54 11.04 -12.33
C GLU A 142 -14.81 11.79 -13.66
N ARG A 143 -14.43 11.21 -14.81
CA ARG A 143 -14.46 11.84 -16.14
C ARG A 143 -15.46 11.27 -17.13
N GLU A 144 -16.41 10.44 -16.69
CA GLU A 144 -17.59 10.10 -17.49
C GLU A 144 -18.84 10.83 -16.97
N VAL A 145 -18.74 12.15 -16.82
CA VAL A 145 -19.94 12.99 -16.90
C VAL A 145 -20.39 12.98 -18.36
N ALA A 146 -21.49 12.26 -18.60
CA ALA A 146 -22.33 12.34 -19.80
C ALA A 146 -21.74 11.76 -21.11
N VAL A 147 -21.61 10.44 -21.19
CA VAL A 147 -21.90 9.74 -22.47
C VAL A 147 -23.10 8.84 -22.21
N ARG A 148 -24.24 9.23 -22.79
CA ARG A 148 -25.51 8.53 -22.75
C ARG A 148 -25.31 7.04 -23.09
N ALA A 149 -25.37 6.19 -22.07
CA ALA A 149 -25.65 4.77 -22.27
C ALA A 149 -27.16 4.60 -22.46
N GLY A 150 -27.61 4.89 -23.68
CA GLY A 150 -28.73 4.16 -24.26
C GLY A 150 -28.21 2.83 -24.81
N VAL A 151 -29.09 1.83 -24.86
CA VAL A 151 -28.92 0.45 -25.36
C VAL A 151 -28.63 -0.59 -24.27
N HIS A 152 -29.74 -0.99 -23.62
CA HIS A 152 -30.12 -2.36 -23.23
C HIS A 152 -29.02 -3.38 -22.87
N SER A 153 -28.75 -3.53 -21.57
CA SER A 153 -28.67 -4.84 -20.93
C SER A 153 -29.24 -4.75 -19.51
N SER A 154 -30.52 -5.08 -19.38
CA SER A 154 -31.15 -5.35 -18.10
C SER A 154 -30.66 -6.71 -17.59
N GLU A 155 -29.52 -6.71 -16.92
CA GLU A 155 -29.21 -7.71 -15.90
C GLU A 155 -29.01 -6.96 -14.59
N PRO A 156 -29.70 -7.35 -13.50
CA PRO A 156 -29.44 -6.77 -12.20
C PRO A 156 -28.00 -7.15 -11.85
N VAL A 157 -27.14 -6.14 -11.68
CA VAL A 157 -25.85 -6.29 -11.02
C VAL A 157 -26.18 -6.87 -9.64
N GLN A 158 -26.06 -8.18 -9.48
CA GLN A 158 -26.05 -8.79 -8.17
C GLN A 158 -24.91 -8.11 -7.42
N ASP A 159 -25.20 -7.64 -6.21
CA ASP A 159 -24.25 -7.07 -5.23
C ASP A 159 -23.24 -8.15 -4.80
N GLU A 160 -22.46 -8.68 -5.74
CA GLU A 160 -21.31 -9.49 -5.40
C GLU A 160 -20.25 -8.55 -4.80
N PRO A 161 -19.74 -8.86 -3.61
CA PRO A 161 -18.72 -8.05 -2.97
C PRO A 161 -17.52 -7.93 -3.91
N LEU A 162 -17.05 -6.69 -4.11
CA LEU A 162 -15.83 -6.42 -4.87
C LEU A 162 -14.68 -7.23 -4.24
N GLU A 163 -13.99 -7.98 -5.10
CA GLU A 163 -12.79 -8.73 -4.72
C GLU A 163 -11.76 -7.81 -4.05
N SER A 164 -11.34 -8.17 -2.83
CA SER A 164 -10.29 -7.44 -2.12
C SER A 164 -8.92 -7.80 -2.68
N LEU A 165 -8.25 -6.81 -3.26
CA LEU A 165 -6.88 -6.98 -3.75
C LEU A 165 -5.87 -7.04 -2.61
N GLY A 166 -6.20 -6.49 -1.44
CA GLY A 166 -5.39 -6.63 -0.21
C GLY A 166 -5.40 -8.07 0.31
N ASP A 167 -6.55 -8.75 0.27
CA ASP A 167 -6.64 -10.18 0.61
C ASP A 167 -5.81 -11.03 -0.36
N ASN A 168 -5.81 -10.70 -1.66
CA ASN A 168 -4.98 -11.39 -2.64
C ASN A 168 -3.48 -11.22 -2.34
N LEU A 169 -3.02 -10.01 -1.96
CA LEU A 169 -1.64 -9.81 -1.50
C LEU A 169 -1.32 -10.63 -0.24
N THR A 170 -2.28 -10.75 0.68
CA THR A 170 -2.15 -11.58 1.89
C THR A 170 -1.99 -13.06 1.55
N ILE A 171 -2.75 -13.57 0.57
CA ILE A 171 -2.62 -14.94 0.05
C ILE A 171 -1.20 -15.17 -0.49
N ILE A 172 -0.65 -14.21 -1.25
CA ILE A 172 0.72 -14.29 -1.80
C ILE A 172 1.74 -14.33 -0.66
N CYS A 173 1.64 -13.41 0.32
CA CYS A 173 2.53 -13.40 1.49
C CYS A 173 2.54 -14.75 2.20
N ARG A 174 1.37 -15.32 2.51
CA ARG A 174 1.25 -16.60 3.22
C ARG A 174 1.82 -17.77 2.45
N ARG A 175 1.65 -17.79 1.13
CA ARG A 175 2.23 -18.85 0.30
C ARG A 175 3.76 -18.78 0.28
N LEU A 176 4.34 -17.59 0.21
CA LEU A 176 5.79 -17.41 0.28
C LEU A 176 6.35 -17.85 1.64
N VAL A 177 5.64 -17.54 2.72
CA VAL A 177 5.96 -18.04 4.07
C VAL A 177 5.86 -19.57 4.12
N ALA A 178 4.81 -20.16 3.57
CA ALA A 178 4.65 -21.62 3.55
C ALA A 178 5.78 -22.32 2.77
N ILE A 179 6.27 -21.71 1.69
CA ILE A 179 7.44 -22.21 0.95
C ILE A 179 8.69 -22.20 1.82
N HIS A 180 8.93 -21.12 2.57
CA HIS A 180 10.03 -21.03 3.52
C HIS A 180 9.98 -22.15 4.58
N VAL A 181 8.81 -22.37 5.18
CA VAL A 181 8.61 -23.40 6.22
C VAL A 181 8.82 -24.81 5.66
N LEU A 182 8.49 -25.05 4.38
CA LEU A 182 8.53 -26.38 3.76
C LEU A 182 9.89 -26.76 3.14
N GLY A 183 10.82 -25.83 2.92
CA GLY A 183 12.09 -26.16 2.27
C GLY A 183 13.14 -25.06 2.32
N GLY A 184 14.17 -25.26 3.13
CA GLY A 184 15.41 -24.48 3.13
C GLY A 184 16.43 -25.06 2.15
N THR A 185 16.57 -24.43 0.99
CA THR A 185 17.81 -24.48 0.22
C THR A 185 18.31 -23.06 0.02
N THR A 186 19.62 -22.85 0.14
CA THR A 186 20.24 -21.52 0.29
C THR A 186 20.00 -20.54 -0.86
N ASN A 187 19.63 -21.02 -2.05
CA ASN A 187 19.27 -20.17 -3.19
C ASN A 187 17.78 -19.82 -3.22
N GLU A 188 16.90 -20.77 -2.90
CA GLU A 188 15.45 -20.53 -2.80
C GLU A 188 15.13 -19.60 -1.62
N ASP A 189 15.99 -19.63 -0.58
CA ASP A 189 15.92 -18.71 0.54
C ASP A 189 15.93 -17.23 0.09
N ALA A 190 16.84 -16.84 -0.80
CA ALA A 190 16.91 -15.44 -1.23
C ALA A 190 15.71 -15.00 -2.10
N GLU A 191 15.12 -15.92 -2.87
CA GLU A 191 14.04 -15.63 -3.80
C GLU A 191 12.68 -15.47 -3.10
N TRP A 192 12.36 -16.35 -2.13
CA TRP A 192 11.10 -16.22 -1.40
C TRP A 192 11.08 -14.95 -0.54
N HIS A 193 12.20 -14.59 0.11
CA HIS A 193 12.31 -13.37 0.90
C HIS A 193 12.05 -12.13 0.05
N ARG A 194 12.62 -12.08 -1.16
CA ARG A 194 12.42 -10.97 -2.09
C ARG A 194 10.96 -10.81 -2.48
N GLY A 195 10.30 -11.90 -2.87
CA GLY A 195 8.87 -11.91 -3.19
C GLY A 195 8.00 -11.53 -1.99
N TRP A 196 8.40 -11.92 -0.77
CA TRP A 196 7.65 -11.66 0.46
C TRP A 196 7.72 -10.18 0.80
N ILE A 197 8.92 -9.60 0.81
CA ILE A 197 9.12 -8.16 1.00
C ILE A 197 8.39 -7.36 -0.11
N ALA A 198 8.42 -7.79 -1.37
CA ALA A 198 7.66 -7.13 -2.43
C ALA A 198 6.15 -7.11 -2.15
N SER A 199 5.61 -8.22 -1.63
CA SER A 199 4.19 -8.32 -1.25
C SER A 199 3.82 -7.40 -0.08
N LEU A 200 4.69 -7.33 0.93
CA LEU A 200 4.55 -6.39 2.06
C LEU A 200 4.66 -4.93 1.61
N ARG A 201 5.60 -4.60 0.72
CA ARG A 201 5.71 -3.27 0.09
C ARG A 201 4.44 -2.92 -0.68
N GLY A 202 3.84 -3.90 -1.37
CA GLY A 202 2.56 -3.74 -2.03
C GLY A 202 1.44 -3.37 -1.07
N LEU A 203 1.34 -4.07 0.07
CA LEU A 203 0.37 -3.73 1.13
C LEU A 203 0.65 -2.33 1.73
N CYS A 204 1.91 -1.98 2.00
CA CYS A 204 2.27 -0.63 2.44
C CYS A 204 1.85 0.44 1.43
N ALA A 205 2.07 0.21 0.14
CA ALA A 205 1.63 1.12 -0.92
C ALA A 205 0.11 1.32 -0.89
N LEU A 206 -0.67 0.28 -0.63
CA LEU A 206 -2.13 0.41 -0.45
C LEU A 206 -2.49 1.20 0.82
N VAL A 207 -1.78 1.01 1.93
CA VAL A 207 -2.01 1.79 3.16
C VAL A 207 -1.74 3.28 2.95
N VAL A 208 -0.69 3.62 2.20
CA VAL A 208 -0.24 5.00 2.00
C VAL A 208 -1.02 5.69 0.88
N LEU A 209 -1.19 5.03 -0.27
CA LEU A 209 -1.64 5.66 -1.52
C LEU A 209 -3.15 5.49 -1.79
N SER A 210 -3.84 4.56 -1.12
CA SER A 210 -5.28 4.37 -1.36
C SER A 210 -6.08 5.61 -0.95
N ARG A 211 -7.05 6.00 -1.78
CA ARG A 211 -7.87 7.19 -1.53
C ARG A 211 -8.90 6.99 -0.42
N GLN A 212 -9.48 5.79 -0.35
CA GLN A 212 -10.53 5.51 0.62
C GLN A 212 -9.92 4.99 1.93
N TYR A 213 -10.37 5.54 3.06
CA TYR A 213 -9.90 5.07 4.36
C TYR A 213 -10.15 3.57 4.56
N ARG A 214 -11.31 3.07 4.10
CA ARG A 214 -11.65 1.66 4.20
C ARG A 214 -10.55 0.79 3.60
N ASP A 215 -10.13 1.10 2.38
CA ASP A 215 -9.08 0.38 1.67
C ASP A 215 -7.73 0.48 2.40
N ARG A 216 -7.39 1.66 2.94
CA ARG A 216 -6.16 1.86 3.75
C ARG A 216 -6.18 1.03 5.03
N SER A 217 -7.30 1.04 5.74
CA SER A 217 -7.49 0.31 7.00
C SER A 217 -7.48 -1.20 6.78
N GLU A 218 -8.11 -1.67 5.71
CA GLU A 218 -8.12 -3.06 5.28
C GLU A 218 -6.71 -3.52 4.87
N ALA A 219 -5.99 -2.73 4.07
CA ALA A 219 -4.60 -3.01 3.73
C ALA A 219 -3.70 -3.07 4.98
N LEU A 220 -3.93 -2.20 5.96
CA LEU A 220 -3.19 -2.24 7.23
C LEU A 220 -3.52 -3.48 8.04
N LEU A 221 -4.79 -3.92 8.08
CA LEU A 221 -5.16 -5.19 8.70
C LEU A 221 -4.49 -6.38 8.01
N CYS A 222 -4.46 -6.39 6.67
CA CYS A 222 -3.78 -7.41 5.87
C CYS A 222 -2.27 -7.43 6.18
N LEU A 223 -1.63 -6.26 6.21
CA LEU A 223 -0.22 -6.13 6.57
C LEU A 223 0.06 -6.64 7.99
N GLN A 224 -0.78 -6.26 8.96
CA GLN A 224 -0.68 -6.73 10.34
C GLN A 224 -0.78 -8.26 10.43
N ARG A 225 -1.68 -8.88 9.66
CA ARG A 225 -1.81 -10.35 9.60
C ARG A 225 -0.59 -11.02 8.97
N CYS A 226 0.06 -10.39 7.99
CA CYS A 226 1.25 -10.95 7.35
C CYS A 226 2.51 -10.80 8.22
N LEU A 227 2.62 -9.72 8.98
CA LEU A 227 3.79 -9.43 9.83
C LEU A 227 3.76 -10.13 11.19
N LEU A 228 2.56 -10.49 11.66
CA LEU A 228 2.32 -11.12 12.96
C LEU A 228 1.69 -12.50 12.79
N ASP A 229 1.96 -13.15 11.65
CA ASP A 229 1.43 -14.48 11.36
C ASP A 229 2.11 -15.49 12.29
N SER A 230 1.33 -16.21 13.09
CA SER A 230 1.85 -17.18 14.06
C SER A 230 2.62 -18.31 13.40
N ASP A 231 2.32 -18.59 12.12
CA ASP A 231 2.97 -19.63 11.34
C ASP A 231 4.43 -19.24 10.99
N ILE A 232 4.80 -17.96 11.14
CA ILE A 232 6.17 -17.45 10.99
C ILE A 232 6.86 -17.49 12.37
N GLU A 233 7.16 -18.68 12.88
CA GLU A 233 7.72 -18.81 14.23
C GLU A 233 9.17 -18.32 14.34
N GLN A 234 9.97 -18.45 13.27
CA GLN A 234 11.38 -18.05 13.26
C GLN A 234 11.77 -17.47 11.89
N LEU A 235 12.12 -16.18 11.87
CA LEU A 235 12.79 -15.57 10.73
C LEU A 235 14.27 -15.37 11.06
N PRO A 236 15.18 -15.54 10.09
CA PRO A 236 16.57 -15.17 10.31
C PRO A 236 16.66 -13.67 10.62
N VAL A 237 17.59 -13.32 11.52
CA VAL A 237 17.81 -11.94 11.97
C VAL A 237 17.97 -10.97 10.80
N THR A 238 18.67 -11.38 9.74
CA THR A 238 18.85 -10.58 8.52
C THR A 238 17.54 -10.23 7.83
N ALA A 239 16.57 -11.15 7.80
CA ALA A 239 15.24 -10.90 7.26
C ALA A 239 14.43 -9.95 8.15
N ILE A 240 14.56 -10.07 9.48
CA ILE A 240 13.93 -9.15 10.43
C ILE A 240 14.50 -7.75 10.28
N SER A 241 15.81 -7.59 10.14
CA SER A 241 16.43 -6.29 9.87
C SER A 241 15.91 -5.67 8.56
N MET A 242 15.86 -6.44 7.47
CA MET A 242 15.30 -5.97 6.19
C MET A 242 13.81 -5.59 6.33
N LEU A 243 13.02 -6.36 7.09
CA LEU A 243 11.63 -6.03 7.38
C LEU A 243 11.48 -4.64 8.03
N TYR A 244 12.36 -4.31 8.97
CA TYR A 244 12.35 -3.00 9.62
C TYR A 244 12.76 -1.88 8.66
N GLU A 245 13.87 -2.07 7.92
CA GLU A 245 14.39 -1.06 6.99
C GLU A 245 13.45 -0.81 5.80
N ASP A 246 12.85 -1.85 5.25
CA ASP A 246 12.09 -1.78 4.00
C ASP A 246 10.60 -1.54 4.20
N ILE A 247 10.04 -1.95 5.34
CA ILE A 247 8.59 -1.99 5.57
C ILE A 247 8.20 -1.14 6.77
N VAL A 248 8.66 -1.50 7.97
CA VAL A 248 8.08 -1.00 9.24
C VAL A 248 8.45 0.46 9.50
N PHE A 249 9.73 0.83 9.38
CA PHE A 249 10.15 2.24 9.54
C PHE A 249 9.60 3.13 8.41
N PRO A 250 9.75 2.79 7.11
CA PRO A 250 9.22 3.64 6.04
C PRO A 250 7.71 3.86 6.11
N LEU A 251 6.93 2.82 6.47
CA LEU A 251 5.50 2.96 6.65
C LEU A 251 5.15 3.96 7.76
N THR A 252 5.89 3.89 8.87
CA THR A 252 5.67 4.75 10.03
C THR A 252 6.05 6.18 9.73
N GLU A 253 7.18 6.39 9.07
CA GLU A 253 7.58 7.70 8.60
C GLU A 253 6.54 8.28 7.64
N GLN A 254 6.07 7.53 6.64
CA GLN A 254 5.12 8.05 5.65
C GLN A 254 3.73 8.34 6.23
N ILE A 255 3.26 7.56 7.21
CA ILE A 255 1.93 7.74 7.80
C ILE A 255 1.95 8.78 8.94
N CYS A 256 3.03 8.83 9.72
CA CYS A 256 3.14 9.66 10.91
C CYS A 256 3.91 10.96 10.69
N ALA A 257 4.61 11.15 9.56
CA ALA A 257 5.25 12.41 9.24
C ALA A 257 4.22 13.56 9.18
N PRO A 258 4.60 14.77 9.63
CA PRO A 258 3.77 15.95 9.47
C PRO A 258 3.60 16.25 7.97
N SER A 259 2.38 16.10 7.45
CA SER A 259 2.07 16.47 6.07
C SER A 259 2.37 17.96 5.86
N PRO A 260 3.20 18.35 4.87
CA PRO A 260 3.38 19.74 4.49
C PRO A 260 2.10 20.22 3.80
N THR A 261 1.11 20.61 4.60
CA THR A 261 -0.09 21.25 4.07
C THR A 261 0.30 22.69 3.79
N VAL A 262 0.61 22.93 2.51
CA VAL A 262 0.80 24.22 1.83
C VAL A 262 0.53 25.42 2.73
N ALA A 263 1.61 26.06 3.19
CA ALA A 263 1.55 27.44 3.65
C ALA A 263 0.84 28.24 2.55
N SER A 264 -0.34 28.75 2.85
CA SER A 264 -1.04 29.71 2.01
C SER A 264 -0.14 30.94 1.87
N THR A 265 0.66 30.97 0.80
CA THR A 265 1.41 32.15 0.40
C THR A 265 0.43 33.29 0.15
N PRO A 266 0.65 34.48 0.72
CA PRO A 266 -0.17 35.65 0.41
C PRO A 266 0.01 36.00 -1.07
N SER A 267 -1.11 36.30 -1.74
CA SER A 267 -1.16 36.75 -3.13
C SER A 267 -0.19 37.89 -3.40
N GLU A 268 0.73 37.69 -4.33
CA GLU A 268 1.31 38.78 -5.12
C GLU A 268 1.11 38.52 -6.62
N SER A 269 0.51 39.51 -7.25
CA SER A 269 0.17 39.59 -8.66
C SER A 269 1.41 39.76 -9.55
N GLY A 270 1.44 39.10 -10.72
CA GLY A 270 2.06 39.69 -11.92
C GLY A 270 2.85 38.77 -12.86
N ARG A 271 2.27 38.56 -14.05
CA ARG A 271 2.89 38.33 -15.39
C ARG A 271 3.65 37.02 -15.70
N THR A 272 3.22 36.39 -16.81
CA THR A 272 3.95 35.48 -17.71
C THR A 272 4.35 36.23 -19.02
N PRO A 273 5.01 35.63 -20.05
CA PRO A 273 5.72 34.32 -20.17
C PRO A 273 7.12 34.43 -20.86
N ASP A 274 7.90 33.34 -20.95
CA ASP A 274 8.31 32.70 -22.23
C ASP A 274 9.29 31.50 -22.08
N ASP A 275 9.18 30.59 -23.05
CA ASP A 275 9.75 29.25 -23.27
C ASP A 275 11.28 29.09 -23.17
N VAL A 276 11.76 27.87 -22.86
CA VAL A 276 12.75 27.10 -23.66
C VAL A 276 12.75 25.61 -23.25
N ALA A 277 12.68 24.73 -24.25
CA ALA A 277 12.83 23.27 -24.17
C ALA A 277 14.30 22.80 -24.23
N VAL A 278 14.68 21.75 -23.49
CA VAL A 278 15.87 20.91 -23.78
C VAL A 278 15.67 19.47 -23.26
N ASN A 279 15.74 18.48 -24.17
CA ASN A 279 16.03 17.06 -23.89
C ASN A 279 17.56 16.87 -23.77
N PRO A 280 18.07 15.88 -22.99
CA PRO A 280 18.65 14.69 -23.64
C PRO A 280 18.63 13.35 -22.84
N THR A 281 18.43 12.25 -23.60
CA THR A 281 19.13 10.93 -23.62
C THR A 281 19.51 10.11 -22.36
N LEU A 282 19.13 8.80 -22.43
CA LEU A 282 19.50 7.56 -21.66
C LEU A 282 21.02 7.35 -21.37
N PRO A 283 21.50 6.39 -20.50
CA PRO A 283 20.91 5.08 -20.11
C PRO A 283 21.15 4.53 -18.65
N HIS A 284 20.48 3.40 -18.32
CA HIS A 284 20.76 2.41 -17.25
C HIS A 284 20.89 2.85 -15.77
N THR A 285 19.97 2.40 -14.90
CA THR A 285 20.18 1.50 -13.72
C THR A 285 18.81 1.21 -13.09
N PHE A 286 18.36 -0.06 -13.17
CA PHE A 286 17.09 -0.53 -12.62
C PHE A 286 17.25 -0.95 -11.15
N VAL A 287 16.18 -0.78 -10.37
CA VAL A 287 15.91 -1.31 -9.03
C VAL A 287 16.53 -0.57 -7.82
N THR A 288 16.13 0.69 -7.63
CA THR A 288 16.05 1.33 -6.29
C THR A 288 14.89 2.35 -6.18
N SER A 289 14.02 2.42 -7.19
CA SER A 289 13.15 3.59 -7.43
C SER A 289 11.66 3.37 -7.15
N LEU A 290 11.24 2.27 -6.52
CA LEU A 290 9.79 2.03 -6.33
C LEU A 290 9.18 2.83 -5.16
N LEU A 291 9.95 3.29 -4.16
CA LEU A 291 9.41 4.19 -3.13
C LEU A 291 9.77 5.67 -3.38
N SER A 292 10.78 5.94 -4.21
CA SER A 292 11.18 7.31 -4.60
C SER A 292 10.34 7.86 -5.76
N SER A 293 9.83 7.02 -6.67
CA SER A 293 9.04 7.45 -7.85
C SER A 293 7.55 7.70 -7.60
N PHE A 294 7.03 7.40 -6.41
CA PHE A 294 5.63 7.67 -6.06
C PHE A 294 5.45 8.84 -5.08
N ALA A 295 6.46 9.70 -4.92
CA ALA A 295 6.25 11.01 -4.30
C ALA A 295 5.32 11.84 -5.19
N PRO A 296 4.07 12.13 -4.79
CA PRO A 296 3.24 13.05 -5.54
C PRO A 296 3.73 14.46 -5.23
N GLN A 297 4.18 15.20 -6.24
CA GLN A 297 3.92 16.64 -6.21
C GLN A 297 2.39 16.82 -6.19
N PRO A 298 1.79 17.47 -5.19
CA PRO A 298 0.38 17.74 -5.20
C PRO A 298 0.11 18.83 -6.23
N THR A 299 -0.11 18.47 -7.50
CA THR A 299 -0.75 19.39 -8.45
C THR A 299 -2.24 19.39 -8.19
N THR A 300 -2.67 20.14 -7.17
CA THR A 300 -4.04 20.66 -7.11
C THR A 300 -4.17 21.72 -8.20
N LYS A 301 -4.48 21.29 -9.43
CA LYS A 301 -5.10 22.22 -10.39
C LYS A 301 -6.47 22.58 -9.83
N SER A 302 -6.51 23.69 -9.10
CA SER A 302 -7.73 24.35 -8.66
C SER A 302 -8.60 24.62 -9.89
N GLY A 303 -9.63 23.80 -10.05
CA GLY A 303 -10.75 24.12 -10.92
C GLY A 303 -11.49 25.29 -10.29
N ILE A 304 -11.37 26.46 -10.89
CA ILE A 304 -12.27 27.59 -10.64
C ILE A 304 -13.67 27.11 -11.06
N GLY A 305 -14.46 26.69 -10.09
CA GLY A 305 -15.83 26.22 -10.25
C GLY A 305 -16.42 25.98 -8.86
N GLY A 306 -17.00 27.04 -8.29
CA GLY A 306 -17.53 27.02 -6.93
C GLY A 306 -18.60 25.95 -6.74
N LEU A 307 -18.46 25.16 -5.67
CA LEU A 307 -19.51 24.41 -4.98
C LEU A 307 -18.99 24.10 -3.56
N ALA A 308 -19.89 24.18 -2.59
CA ALA A 308 -19.67 24.26 -1.14
C ALA A 308 -18.51 23.41 -0.60
N GLY A 309 -17.65 24.02 0.23
CA GLY A 309 -16.63 23.31 0.99
C GLY A 309 -17.24 22.26 1.93
N PRO A 310 -16.51 21.18 2.25
CA PRO A 310 -17.03 20.10 3.09
C PRO A 310 -17.46 20.65 4.46
N SER A 311 -18.60 20.15 4.97
CA SER A 311 -19.14 20.49 6.29
C SER A 311 -18.11 20.21 7.38
N ASN A 312 -18.13 20.96 8.49
CA ASN A 312 -17.22 20.74 9.62
C ASN A 312 -17.25 19.29 10.13
N SER A 313 -18.42 18.64 10.11
CA SER A 313 -18.61 17.24 10.51
C SER A 313 -17.88 16.21 9.63
N THR A 314 -17.71 16.48 8.33
CA THR A 314 -16.97 15.57 7.43
C THR A 314 -15.46 15.74 7.57
N LYS A 315 -14.99 16.94 7.93
CA LYS A 315 -13.57 17.20 8.25
C LYS A 315 -13.15 16.50 9.54
N GLU A 316 -13.93 16.65 10.61
CA GLU A 316 -13.67 16.00 11.91
C GLU A 316 -13.65 14.47 11.79
N ARG A 317 -14.63 13.89 11.07
CA ARG A 317 -14.64 12.44 10.81
C ARG A 317 -13.41 11.95 10.06
N ASN A 318 -12.97 12.70 9.05
CA ASN A 318 -11.78 12.35 8.26
C ASN A 318 -10.48 12.50 9.07
N GLN A 319 -10.43 13.46 10.01
CA GLN A 319 -9.32 13.65 10.94
C GLN A 319 -9.22 12.50 11.94
N GLN A 320 -10.32 12.17 12.62
CA GLN A 320 -10.36 11.04 13.57
C GLN A 320 -9.88 9.73 12.94
N VAL A 321 -10.32 9.50 11.72
CA VAL A 321 -9.98 8.35 10.89
C VAL A 321 -8.48 8.31 10.52
N ALA A 322 -7.85 9.47 10.30
CA ALA A 322 -6.42 9.54 10.04
C ALA A 322 -5.57 9.25 11.28
N ILE A 323 -6.03 9.65 12.47
CA ILE A 323 -5.34 9.39 13.74
C ILE A 323 -5.40 7.91 14.10
N ASP A 324 -6.57 7.28 13.95
CA ASP A 324 -6.71 5.83 14.20
C ASP A 324 -5.67 5.04 13.39
N LEU A 325 -5.51 5.39 12.10
CA LEU A 325 -4.49 4.80 11.25
C LEU A 325 -3.07 5.04 11.79
N LYS A 326 -2.75 6.26 12.21
CA LYS A 326 -1.45 6.61 12.80
C LYS A 326 -1.19 5.80 14.07
N CYS A 327 -2.13 5.76 15.01
CA CYS A 327 -2.03 4.99 16.24
C CYS A 327 -1.81 3.50 15.96
N ARG A 328 -2.50 2.94 14.98
CA ARG A 328 -2.34 1.53 14.59
C ARG A 328 -0.99 1.23 13.94
N VAL A 329 -0.42 2.15 13.17
CA VAL A 329 0.93 2.03 12.58
C VAL A 329 2.01 2.20 13.66
N VAL A 330 1.87 3.19 14.54
CA VAL A 330 2.76 3.37 15.71
C VAL A 330 2.77 2.13 16.58
N GLY A 331 1.60 1.57 16.88
CA GLY A 331 1.48 0.32 17.64
C GLY A 331 1.98 -0.92 16.90
N LEU A 332 2.23 -0.84 15.59
CA LEU A 332 2.76 -1.96 14.80
C LEU A 332 4.27 -2.12 14.99
N LEU A 333 5.03 -1.01 15.03
CA LEU A 333 6.49 -1.00 15.31
C LEU A 333 6.91 -1.96 16.44
N PRO A 334 6.35 -1.80 17.65
CA PRO A 334 6.75 -2.62 18.79
C PRO A 334 6.16 -4.02 18.73
N LYS A 335 4.98 -4.22 18.12
CA LYS A 335 4.36 -5.54 18.02
C LYS A 335 5.18 -6.48 17.15
N VAL A 336 5.68 -5.99 16.01
CA VAL A 336 6.56 -6.78 15.13
C VAL A 336 7.86 -7.14 15.86
N PHE A 337 8.40 -6.22 16.66
CA PHE A 337 9.65 -6.44 17.40
C PHE A 337 9.46 -7.51 18.45
N LEU A 338 8.41 -7.38 19.26
CA LEU A 338 8.08 -8.33 20.32
C LEU A 338 7.72 -9.71 19.75
N HIS A 339 7.08 -9.76 18.57
CA HIS A 339 6.80 -11.01 17.88
C HIS A 339 8.09 -11.78 17.51
N TYR A 340 9.13 -11.07 17.05
CA TYR A 340 10.40 -11.67 16.64
C TYR A 340 11.51 -11.60 17.69
N VAL A 341 11.24 -11.16 18.92
CA VAL A 341 12.26 -10.91 19.96
C VAL A 341 13.09 -12.17 20.29
N LYS A 342 12.47 -13.35 20.23
CA LYS A 342 13.16 -14.63 20.47
C LYS A 342 14.19 -14.93 19.38
N SER A 343 13.85 -14.67 18.11
CA SER A 343 14.78 -14.83 16.99
C SER A 343 15.90 -13.78 17.05
N LEU A 344 15.57 -12.55 17.43
CA LEU A 344 16.55 -11.47 17.62
C LEU A 344 17.51 -11.75 18.78
N GLY A 345 17.10 -12.53 19.79
CA GLY A 345 17.96 -12.96 20.89
C GLY A 345 19.18 -13.78 20.45
N GLU A 346 19.18 -14.35 19.25
CA GLU A 346 20.36 -15.03 18.68
C GLU A 346 21.49 -14.07 18.30
N THR A 347 21.16 -12.80 18.08
CA THR A 347 22.11 -11.71 17.75
C THR A 347 21.82 -10.48 18.62
N PRO A 348 22.34 -10.47 19.86
CA PRO A 348 22.00 -9.45 20.85
C PRO A 348 22.32 -8.02 20.42
N GLU A 349 23.34 -7.82 19.58
CA GLU A 349 23.69 -6.50 19.04
C GLU A 349 22.56 -5.92 18.19
N VAL A 350 22.00 -6.74 17.29
CA VAL A 350 20.88 -6.34 16.41
C VAL A 350 19.60 -6.11 17.22
N LEU A 351 19.35 -6.97 18.24
CA LEU A 351 18.25 -6.78 19.18
C LEU A 351 18.34 -5.41 19.87
N GLN A 352 19.52 -5.06 20.39
CA GLN A 352 19.75 -3.79 21.07
C GLN A 352 19.61 -2.60 20.11
N GLU A 353 20.20 -2.67 18.92
CA GLU A 353 20.14 -1.59 17.93
C GLU A 353 18.69 -1.32 17.48
N LEU A 354 17.95 -2.37 17.10
CA LEU A 354 16.56 -2.24 16.68
C LEU A 354 15.68 -1.69 17.80
N TRP A 355 15.87 -2.18 19.03
CA TRP A 355 15.16 -1.68 20.21
C TRP A 355 15.36 -0.17 20.40
N GLN A 356 16.62 0.28 20.38
CA GLN A 356 16.96 1.70 20.54
C GLN A 356 16.36 2.55 19.42
N ARG A 357 16.39 2.06 18.18
CA ARG A 357 15.83 2.76 17.03
C ARG A 357 14.30 2.84 17.09
N ILE A 358 13.62 1.79 17.57
CA ILE A 358 12.17 1.80 17.82
C ILE A 358 11.82 2.85 18.89
N LEU A 359 12.48 2.81 20.05
CA LEU A 359 12.25 3.80 21.11
C LEU A 359 12.55 5.23 20.64
N GLY A 360 13.64 5.42 19.91
CA GLY A 360 14.01 6.71 19.32
C GLY A 360 12.97 7.22 18.32
N THR A 361 12.41 6.33 17.50
CA THR A 361 11.32 6.66 16.56
C THR A 361 10.06 7.05 17.31
N LEU A 362 9.66 6.29 18.33
CA LEU A 362 8.50 6.61 19.17
C LEU A 362 8.68 7.94 19.90
N TYR A 363 9.89 8.23 20.39
CA TYR A 363 10.22 9.51 21.01
C TYR A 363 10.15 10.67 20.03
N ALA A 364 10.68 10.50 18.81
CA ALA A 364 10.59 11.51 17.76
C ALA A 364 9.13 11.81 17.43
N LEU A 365 8.28 10.79 17.29
CA LEU A 365 6.84 10.96 17.06
C LEU A 365 6.12 11.61 18.25
N TYR A 366 6.52 11.28 19.47
CA TYR A 366 5.98 11.86 20.70
C TYR A 366 6.26 13.37 20.80
N THR A 367 7.47 13.77 20.41
CA THR A 367 7.97 15.14 20.56
C THR A 367 7.80 16.02 19.33
N THR A 368 7.45 15.46 18.17
CA THR A 368 7.25 16.22 16.93
C THR A 368 6.19 17.31 17.15
N PRO A 369 6.57 18.61 17.09
CA PRO A 369 5.60 19.68 17.13
C PRO A 369 4.95 19.76 15.74
N THR A 370 3.64 19.54 15.63
CA THR A 370 2.98 19.93 14.38
C THR A 370 2.90 21.45 14.34
N GLN A 371 3.23 22.05 13.18
CA GLN A 371 3.49 23.49 13.00
C GLN A 371 2.31 24.43 13.32
N ASN A 372 1.20 23.94 13.85
CA ASN A 372 0.04 24.77 14.21
C ASN A 372 -0.02 25.15 15.70
N ALA A 373 0.86 24.60 16.54
CA ALA A 373 0.92 24.93 17.96
C ALA A 373 1.72 26.22 18.27
N SER A 374 2.43 26.80 17.29
CA SER A 374 3.25 28.01 17.47
C SER A 374 2.73 29.21 16.68
N ASN A 375 1.45 29.56 16.86
CA ASN A 375 1.09 30.97 16.79
C ASN A 375 1.22 31.55 18.19
N THR A 376 2.40 32.10 18.44
CA THR A 376 2.72 33.06 19.50
C THR A 376 1.50 33.87 19.89
N MET A 377 0.98 33.61 21.10
CA MET A 377 0.22 34.60 21.86
C MET A 377 1.15 35.78 22.11
N PRO A 378 0.90 36.99 21.57
CA PRO A 378 1.41 38.17 22.22
C PRO A 378 0.63 38.29 23.53
N SER A 379 1.34 38.33 24.64
CA SER A 379 0.80 38.84 25.90
C SER A 379 0.14 40.20 25.61
N ASP A 380 -1.00 40.43 26.25
CA ASP A 380 -1.71 41.71 26.38
C ASP A 380 -2.94 41.87 25.46
N ALA A 381 -4.04 41.20 25.83
CA ALA A 381 -5.36 41.84 25.95
C ALA A 381 -6.36 40.87 26.59
N GLN A 382 -6.82 41.22 27.79
CA GLN A 382 -8.01 40.66 28.40
C GLN A 382 -9.25 40.90 27.53
N ASP A 383 -10.18 39.95 27.68
CA ASP A 383 -11.62 40.06 27.53
C ASP A 383 -12.30 39.71 26.20
N THR A 384 -13.30 38.83 26.39
CA THR A 384 -14.45 38.49 25.56
C THR A 384 -14.30 37.42 24.46
N LYS A 385 -14.67 36.20 24.88
CA LYS A 385 -15.72 35.40 24.22
C LYS A 385 -15.40 34.90 22.80
N TRP A 386 -14.40 34.04 22.67
CA TRP A 386 -14.26 33.11 21.54
C TRP A 386 -13.81 31.72 22.04
N MET A 387 -14.72 30.98 22.68
CA MET A 387 -14.56 29.54 22.84
C MET A 387 -14.81 28.85 21.50
N GLY A 388 -13.90 27.97 21.11
CA GLY A 388 -14.16 26.87 20.19
C GLY A 388 -13.94 27.19 18.72
N ARG A 389 -12.69 27.33 18.28
CA ARG A 389 -12.36 27.20 16.84
C ARG A 389 -10.91 26.81 16.49
N GLY A 390 -10.19 26.17 17.42
CA GLY A 390 -8.83 25.65 17.19
C GLY A 390 -8.53 24.25 17.74
N GLY A 391 -9.53 23.54 18.31
CA GLY A 391 -9.29 22.36 19.17
C GLY A 391 -9.04 21.00 18.49
N GLY A 392 -9.39 20.83 17.21
CA GLY A 392 -9.30 19.51 16.58
C GLY A 392 -7.87 18.99 16.42
N VAL A 393 -6.94 19.83 15.95
CA VAL A 393 -5.55 19.41 15.71
C VAL A 393 -4.80 19.15 17.04
N THR A 394 -5.17 19.85 18.11
CA THR A 394 -4.55 19.66 19.43
C THR A 394 -5.06 18.40 20.15
N GLU A 395 -6.34 18.04 20.01
CA GLU A 395 -6.88 16.80 20.58
C GLU A 395 -6.30 15.56 19.88
N ASP A 396 -6.14 15.63 18.56
CA ASP A 396 -5.56 14.56 17.75
C ASP A 396 -4.12 14.22 18.16
N GLU A 397 -3.33 15.24 18.48
CA GLU A 397 -1.96 15.10 18.98
C GLU A 397 -1.93 14.48 20.38
N VAL A 398 -2.84 14.89 21.26
CA VAL A 398 -2.94 14.35 22.62
C VAL A 398 -3.27 12.86 22.55
N VAL A 399 -4.23 12.46 21.71
CA VAL A 399 -4.58 11.04 21.53
C VAL A 399 -3.40 10.22 21.00
N LEU A 400 -2.64 10.75 20.04
CA LEU A 400 -1.45 10.07 19.52
C LEU A 400 -0.34 9.95 20.57
N ARG A 401 -0.12 11.02 21.37
CA ARG A 401 0.86 11.01 22.46
C ARG A 401 0.48 10.03 23.57
N GLU A 402 -0.79 9.97 23.95
CA GLU A 402 -1.32 9.00 24.90
C GLU A 402 -1.15 7.56 24.38
N ALA A 403 -1.47 7.34 23.10
CA ALA A 403 -1.27 6.04 22.46
C ALA A 403 0.21 5.63 22.45
N ILE A 404 1.14 6.55 22.16
CA ILE A 404 2.58 6.31 22.24
C ILE A 404 3.00 6.01 23.68
N GLN A 405 2.56 6.80 24.64
CA GLN A 405 2.86 6.60 26.06
C GLN A 405 2.47 5.20 26.52
N GLU A 406 1.24 4.78 26.23
CA GLU A 406 0.75 3.47 26.65
C GLU A 406 1.44 2.34 25.88
N THR A 407 1.77 2.57 24.62
CA THR A 407 2.55 1.65 23.80
C THR A 407 3.96 1.42 24.37
N VAL A 408 4.66 2.49 24.76
CA VAL A 408 6.00 2.42 25.35
C VAL A 408 5.95 1.66 26.68
N LYS A 409 5.01 1.99 27.57
CA LYS A 409 4.84 1.28 28.85
C LYS A 409 4.63 -0.22 28.64
N ASN A 410 3.63 -0.58 27.83
CA ASN A 410 3.29 -1.97 27.58
C ASN A 410 4.46 -2.74 26.95
N MET A 411 5.14 -2.12 25.99
CA MET A 411 6.28 -2.74 25.33
C MET A 411 7.43 -3.03 26.30
N ILE A 412 7.74 -2.12 27.23
CA ILE A 412 8.79 -2.34 28.24
C ILE A 412 8.45 -3.50 29.16
N TYR A 413 7.22 -3.56 29.66
CA TYR A 413 6.79 -4.65 30.53
C TYR A 413 6.82 -6.01 29.82
N VAL A 414 6.33 -6.07 28.58
CA VAL A 414 6.35 -7.31 27.79
C VAL A 414 7.79 -7.71 27.48
N LEU A 415 8.63 -6.77 27.06
CA LEU A 415 10.02 -7.06 26.74
C LEU A 415 10.79 -7.55 27.96
N ALA A 416 10.63 -6.90 29.12
CA ALA A 416 11.26 -7.34 30.36
C ALA A 416 10.85 -8.76 30.74
N ALA A 417 9.56 -9.09 30.62
CA ALA A 417 9.06 -10.44 30.87
C ALA A 417 9.66 -11.46 29.89
N THR A 418 9.73 -11.14 28.59
CA THR A 418 10.28 -12.05 27.57
C THR A 418 11.80 -12.25 27.69
N LEU A 419 12.55 -11.19 27.99
CA LEU A 419 14.00 -11.27 28.18
C LEU A 419 14.40 -11.97 29.49
N SER A 420 13.48 -12.04 30.45
CA SER A 420 13.63 -12.85 31.68
C SER A 420 13.37 -14.34 31.45
N GLU A 421 12.94 -14.77 30.26
CA GLU A 421 12.81 -16.19 29.96
C GLU A 421 14.19 -16.86 29.83
N PRO A 422 14.36 -18.11 30.28
CA PRO A 422 15.66 -18.82 30.25
C PRO A 422 16.30 -18.89 28.86
N ALA A 423 15.48 -18.85 27.79
CA ALA A 423 15.95 -18.84 26.42
C ALA A 423 16.70 -17.54 26.05
N CYS A 424 16.31 -16.41 26.64
CA CYS A 424 16.85 -15.08 26.35
C CYS A 424 17.91 -14.63 27.37
N GLU A 425 18.07 -15.31 28.50
CA GLU A 425 19.07 -14.98 29.53
C GLU A 425 20.51 -14.90 28.97
N LYS A 426 20.86 -15.81 28.05
CA LYS A 426 22.18 -15.82 27.40
C LYS A 426 22.40 -14.58 26.53
N ALA A 427 21.37 -14.13 25.82
CA ALA A 427 21.42 -12.92 25.00
C ALA A 427 21.64 -11.67 25.87
N MET A 428 20.97 -11.63 27.03
CA MET A 428 21.10 -10.55 28.00
C MET A 428 22.49 -10.49 28.66
N GLN A 429 23.12 -11.64 28.92
CA GLN A 429 24.51 -11.68 29.40
C GLN A 429 25.51 -11.08 28.40
N GLN A 430 25.21 -11.18 27.10
CA GLN A 430 26.03 -10.62 26.02
C GLN A 430 25.79 -9.11 25.82
N THR A 431 24.71 -8.55 26.37
CA THR A 431 24.33 -7.13 26.27
C THR A 431 24.15 -6.47 27.64
N PRO A 432 25.21 -6.38 28.47
CA PRO A 432 25.11 -5.90 29.85
C PRO A 432 24.64 -4.44 29.98
N TYR A 433 24.74 -3.65 28.90
CA TYR A 433 24.31 -2.26 28.86
C TYR A 433 22.92 -2.04 28.27
N PHE A 434 22.16 -3.11 27.98
CA PHE A 434 20.85 -3.04 27.35
C PHE A 434 19.86 -2.17 28.14
N TRP A 435 19.64 -2.50 29.42
CA TRP A 435 18.73 -1.76 30.29
C TRP A 435 19.26 -0.37 30.64
N THR A 436 20.57 -0.22 30.80
CA THR A 436 21.20 1.09 31.01
C THR A 436 20.94 2.04 29.83
N SER A 437 21.10 1.55 28.60
CA SER A 437 20.84 2.34 27.39
C SER A 437 19.35 2.65 27.23
N THR A 438 18.48 1.69 27.57
CA THR A 438 17.03 1.88 27.60
C THR A 438 16.63 2.97 28.59
N LYS A 439 17.20 2.98 29.81
CA LYS A 439 16.98 4.03 30.80
C LYS A 439 17.38 5.41 30.28
N ASN A 440 18.52 5.52 29.59
CA ASN A 440 18.98 6.80 29.03
C ASN A 440 17.99 7.37 28.01
N LEU A 441 17.42 6.53 27.14
CA LEU A 441 16.37 6.93 26.21
C LEU A 441 15.06 7.23 26.93
N LEU A 442 14.67 6.45 27.94
CA LEU A 442 13.40 6.68 28.64
C LEU A 442 13.36 7.99 29.42
N ARG A 443 14.50 8.45 29.96
CA ARG A 443 14.58 9.75 30.66
C ARG A 443 14.13 10.95 29.81
N THR A 444 14.03 10.80 28.49
CA THR A 444 13.53 11.87 27.62
C THR A 444 12.01 11.98 27.60
N PHE A 445 11.28 10.96 28.08
CA PHE A 445 9.83 11.00 28.23
C PHE A 445 9.43 11.53 29.61
N ASP A 446 8.41 12.38 29.65
CA ASP A 446 7.85 12.99 30.86
C ASP A 446 7.10 11.99 31.76
N PHE A 447 6.63 10.87 31.22
CA PHE A 447 5.96 9.80 31.97
C PHE A 447 6.90 8.65 32.40
N ALA A 448 8.22 8.79 32.24
CA ALA A 448 9.15 7.67 32.38
C ALA A 448 9.44 7.21 33.81
N GLU A 449 9.17 8.04 34.82
CA GLU A 449 9.58 7.78 36.21
C GLU A 449 9.15 6.39 36.74
N PRO A 450 7.89 5.93 36.57
CA PRO A 450 7.50 4.57 36.98
C PRO A 450 8.23 3.46 36.22
N LEU A 451 8.55 3.69 34.94
CA LEU A 451 9.26 2.72 34.10
C LEU A 451 10.74 2.61 34.48
N LEU A 452 11.37 3.73 34.83
CA LEU A 452 12.75 3.75 35.32
C LEU A 452 12.86 2.98 36.63
N ALA A 453 11.94 3.22 37.57
CA ALA A 453 11.88 2.48 38.83
C ALA A 453 11.68 0.97 38.63
N TYR A 454 10.82 0.59 37.67
CA TYR A 454 10.65 -0.81 37.29
C TYR A 454 11.94 -1.42 36.73
N ILE A 455 12.62 -0.75 35.80
CA ILE A 455 13.87 -1.26 35.21
C ILE A 455 14.97 -1.40 36.26
N ASP A 456 15.04 -0.51 37.25
CA ASP A 456 16.00 -0.63 38.35
C ASP A 456 15.80 -1.92 39.16
N THR A 457 14.59 -2.50 39.19
CA THR A 457 14.34 -3.81 39.81
C THR A 457 14.83 -5.00 38.98
N LEU A 458 15.10 -4.81 37.68
CA LEU A 458 15.62 -5.85 36.77
C LEU A 458 17.16 -5.94 36.80
N ASP A 459 17.85 -4.89 37.24
CA ASP A 459 19.32 -4.83 37.35
C ASP A 459 19.85 -5.50 38.65
N HIS A 460 19.05 -6.35 39.32
CA HIS A 460 19.34 -6.98 40.61
C HIS A 460 19.41 -8.50 40.58
#